data_AF-A0A960CGI6-F1
#
_entry.id   AF-A0A960CGI6-F1
#
_cell.length_a   1.000
_cell.length_b   1.000
_cell.length_c   1.000
_cell.angle_alpha   90.00
_cell.angle_beta   90.00
_cell.angle_gamma   90.00
#
_symmetry.space_group_name_H-M   'P 1'
#
loop_
_entity.id
_entity.type
_entity.pdbx_description
1 polymer ?
#
loop_
_entity_poly.entity_id
_entity_poly.type
_entity_poly.pdbx_seq_one_letter_code
_entity_poly.pdbx_strand_id
1 'polypeptide(L)'
;MPSISSRITDAFRKPVPPPLVVPDQYDPTDVAAMLREIGIALVEAAQPIQAVEQRLVEIGARYTTEPVQAAVLPTMLFIQIGTATHQMEASAQPSGLLGTASQVDEIAGLAAAGAIAPSDAVAAVRAARKQPPRFGPVLTTLGYAVTTVGFGMSIDPSWKGLPAHLFLGLVVGVIVLIARPFPNLGPILPTLSALVVTLLATWFVADVANDGLLRIISPALIATLPGMALALGAIELADGRIISGASRTVYGLAQMGLLVYGVVLGVRIAGQVQAHTPSTPMGPWASYASIVVIAAGLYFYLSAPRGSLVWLLLTTAVATLAQDLAGLFLDNAHSGFVAAMVAIPFAMLASRIKGAPPSAVLSLAAFWSLVPGQLAFMSLSRKASGDFADTATLSVAGAAIISIALGTLVGWTLVRTFADKPKKSAAALVLAQS
;
A
#
# COMPACT_ATOMS: atom_id res chain seq x y z
N MET A 1 -16.91 -29.56 26.23
CA MET A 1 -16.16 -28.44 26.85
C MET A 1 -15.04 -28.03 25.89
N PRO A 2 -14.86 -26.74 25.58
CA PRO A 2 -13.74 -26.30 24.73
C PRO A 2 -12.41 -26.60 25.43
N SER A 3 -11.40 -27.10 24.70
CA SER A 3 -10.08 -27.37 25.26
C SER A 3 -9.40 -26.08 25.75
N ILE A 4 -8.46 -26.17 26.68
CA ILE A 4 -7.71 -25.00 27.18
C ILE A 4 -7.00 -24.27 26.02
N SER A 5 -6.54 -24.99 24.99
CA SER A 5 -5.95 -24.37 23.80
C SER A 5 -6.98 -23.60 22.96
N SER A 6 -8.23 -24.04 22.87
CA SER A 6 -9.27 -23.32 22.13
C SER A 6 -9.66 -22.01 22.82
N ARG A 7 -9.71 -21.99 24.16
CA ARG A 7 -9.98 -20.78 24.95
C ARG A 7 -8.90 -19.72 24.80
N ILE A 8 -7.63 -20.14 24.76
CA ILE A 8 -6.50 -19.22 24.54
C ILE A 8 -6.55 -18.68 23.11
N THR A 9 -6.81 -19.51 22.09
CA THR A 9 -6.92 -19.02 20.70
C THR A 9 -8.11 -18.10 20.46
N ASP A 10 -9.23 -18.29 21.16
CA ASP A 10 -10.41 -17.43 21.04
C ASP A 10 -10.22 -16.08 21.75
N ALA A 11 -9.44 -16.03 22.84
CA ALA A 11 -9.14 -14.78 23.54
C ALA A 11 -8.35 -13.76 22.70
N PHE A 12 -7.53 -14.24 21.75
CA PHE A 12 -6.72 -13.39 20.87
C PHE A 12 -7.35 -13.08 19.52
N ARG A 13 -8.49 -13.69 19.16
CA ARG A 13 -9.19 -13.44 17.89
C ARG A 13 -10.16 -12.27 18.00
N LYS A 14 -10.33 -11.52 16.90
CA LYS A 14 -11.42 -10.54 16.78
C LYS A 14 -12.77 -11.29 16.82
N PRO A 15 -13.73 -10.87 17.67
CA PRO A 15 -15.07 -11.46 17.70
C PRO A 15 -15.81 -11.14 16.40
N VAL A 16 -16.45 -12.14 15.80
CA VAL A 16 -17.37 -11.96 14.67
C VAL A 16 -18.77 -11.71 15.25
N PRO A 17 -19.39 -10.55 15.02
CA PRO A 17 -20.73 -10.29 15.53
C PRO A 17 -21.77 -11.21 14.87
N PRO A 18 -22.85 -11.58 15.60
CA PRO A 18 -23.89 -12.42 15.04
C PRO A 18 -24.64 -11.68 13.91
N PRO A 19 -25.12 -12.41 12.90
CA PRO A 19 -25.91 -11.81 11.82
C PRO A 19 -27.20 -11.21 12.38
N LEU A 20 -27.57 -10.03 11.88
CA LEU A 20 -28.80 -9.34 12.28
C LEU A 20 -30.04 -10.05 11.74
N VAL A 21 -29.97 -10.63 10.52
CA VAL A 21 -31.14 -11.13 9.78
C VAL A 21 -30.76 -12.26 8.80
N VAL A 22 -31.75 -13.08 8.41
CA VAL A 22 -31.68 -14.09 7.33
C VAL A 22 -31.68 -13.39 5.95
N PRO A 23 -31.09 -13.97 4.88
CA PRO A 23 -31.09 -13.36 3.53
C PRO A 23 -32.49 -12.99 2.99
N ASP A 24 -32.54 -12.08 2.02
CA ASP A 24 -33.73 -11.60 1.28
C ASP A 24 -34.77 -10.79 2.08
N GLN A 25 -34.37 -10.23 3.23
CA GLN A 25 -35.24 -9.30 3.98
C GLN A 25 -35.07 -7.83 3.61
N TYR A 26 -34.08 -7.49 2.80
CA TYR A 26 -33.79 -6.12 2.37
C TYR A 26 -34.10 -5.95 0.88
N ASP A 27 -34.43 -4.72 0.48
CA ASP A 27 -34.64 -4.39 -0.93
C ASP A 27 -33.34 -4.63 -1.72
N PRO A 28 -33.38 -5.33 -2.88
CA PRO A 28 -32.20 -5.53 -3.73
C PRO A 28 -31.46 -4.24 -4.09
N THR A 29 -32.18 -3.12 -4.22
CA THR A 29 -31.59 -1.82 -4.51
C THR A 29 -30.75 -1.28 -3.35
N ASP A 30 -31.17 -1.51 -2.10
CA ASP A 30 -30.40 -1.14 -0.90
C ASP A 30 -29.14 -2.00 -0.76
N VAL A 31 -29.26 -3.30 -1.06
CA VAL A 31 -28.12 -4.22 -1.08
C VAL A 31 -27.12 -3.79 -2.16
N ALA A 32 -27.58 -3.48 -3.37
CA ALA A 32 -26.73 -2.97 -4.44
C ALA A 32 -26.05 -1.64 -4.07
N ALA A 33 -26.77 -0.72 -3.41
CA ALA A 33 -26.22 0.54 -2.94
C ALA A 33 -25.13 0.36 -1.87
N MET A 34 -25.33 -0.58 -0.94
CA MET A 34 -24.33 -0.96 0.06
C MET A 34 -23.08 -1.54 -0.60
N LEU A 35 -23.24 -2.57 -1.44
CA LEU A 35 -22.13 -3.22 -2.14
C LEU A 35 -21.33 -2.20 -2.96
N ARG A 36 -22.02 -1.24 -3.57
CA ARG A 36 -21.38 -0.16 -4.31
C ARG A 36 -20.52 0.74 -3.43
N GLU A 37 -21.08 1.29 -2.36
CA GLU A 37 -20.34 2.23 -1.50
C GLU A 37 -19.15 1.53 -0.84
N ILE A 38 -19.32 0.28 -0.38
CA ILE A 38 -18.23 -0.54 0.14
C ILE A 38 -17.17 -0.79 -0.94
N GLY A 39 -17.59 -1.19 -2.14
CA GLY A 39 -16.68 -1.50 -3.25
C GLY A 39 -15.81 -0.30 -3.65
N ILE A 40 -16.43 0.87 -3.82
CA ILE A 40 -15.72 2.13 -4.10
C ILE A 40 -14.71 2.42 -3.00
N ALA A 41 -15.13 2.33 -1.73
CA ALA A 41 -14.28 2.65 -0.60
C ALA A 41 -13.10 1.67 -0.46
N LEU A 42 -13.27 0.39 -0.79
CA LEU A 42 -12.19 -0.60 -0.80
C LEU A 42 -11.17 -0.33 -1.91
N VAL A 43 -11.62 0.11 -3.09
CA VAL A 43 -10.71 0.56 -4.18
C VAL A 43 -9.96 1.82 -3.77
N GLU A 44 -10.64 2.80 -3.16
CA GLU A 44 -10.01 4.02 -2.62
C GLU A 44 -8.97 3.71 -1.52
N ALA A 45 -9.14 2.59 -0.81
CA ALA A 45 -8.20 2.05 0.18
C ALA A 45 -7.04 1.23 -0.44
N ALA A 46 -6.85 1.32 -1.77
CA ALA A 46 -5.78 0.65 -2.52
C ALA A 46 -5.76 -0.89 -2.36
N GLN A 47 -6.93 -1.51 -2.22
CA GLN A 47 -7.05 -2.97 -2.27
C GLN A 47 -6.91 -3.49 -3.72
N PRO A 48 -6.26 -4.64 -3.94
CA PRO A 48 -6.25 -5.31 -5.24
C PRO A 48 -7.68 -5.63 -5.71
N ILE A 49 -7.96 -5.45 -7.01
CA ILE A 49 -9.30 -5.67 -7.57
C ILE A 49 -9.88 -7.04 -7.20
N GLN A 50 -9.09 -8.10 -7.31
CA GLN A 50 -9.53 -9.46 -6.99
C GLN A 50 -10.04 -9.58 -5.54
N ALA A 51 -9.35 -8.95 -4.59
CA ALA A 51 -9.75 -8.98 -3.19
C ALA A 51 -11.07 -8.21 -2.98
N VAL A 52 -11.27 -7.11 -3.70
CA VAL A 52 -12.52 -6.33 -3.66
C VAL A 52 -13.68 -7.15 -4.23
N GLU A 53 -13.54 -7.74 -5.41
CA GLU A 53 -14.60 -8.53 -6.04
C GLU A 53 -15.04 -9.70 -5.15
N GLN A 54 -14.09 -10.46 -4.61
CA GLN A 54 -14.39 -11.59 -3.73
C GLN A 54 -15.09 -11.12 -2.45
N ARG A 55 -14.63 -10.02 -1.85
CA ARG A 55 -15.26 -9.44 -0.66
C ARG A 55 -16.70 -9.01 -0.94
N LEU A 56 -16.97 -8.41 -2.10
CA LEU A 56 -18.32 -7.98 -2.48
C LEU A 56 -19.27 -9.18 -2.71
N VAL A 57 -18.77 -10.25 -3.33
CA VAL A 57 -19.54 -11.50 -3.51
C VAL A 57 -19.83 -12.15 -2.15
N GLU A 58 -18.83 -12.23 -1.27
CA GLU A 58 -18.99 -12.76 0.11
C GLU A 58 -20.02 -11.96 0.91
N ILE A 59 -19.99 -10.62 0.81
CA ILE A 59 -20.97 -9.74 1.46
C ILE A 59 -22.35 -9.97 0.84
N GLY A 60 -22.48 -9.94 -0.50
CA GLY A 60 -23.75 -10.08 -1.19
C GLY A 60 -24.49 -11.37 -0.83
N ALA A 61 -23.78 -12.48 -0.74
CA ALA A 61 -24.32 -13.78 -0.33
C ALA A 61 -24.91 -13.83 1.10
N ARG A 62 -24.66 -12.81 1.93
CA ARG A 62 -25.30 -12.66 3.25
C ARG A 62 -26.65 -11.96 3.22
N TYR A 63 -26.91 -11.14 2.20
CA TYR A 63 -28.11 -10.31 2.12
C TYR A 63 -29.10 -10.78 1.06
N THR A 64 -28.66 -11.56 0.07
CA THR A 64 -29.55 -12.12 -0.94
C THR A 64 -29.20 -13.56 -1.33
N THR A 65 -30.22 -14.32 -1.75
CA THR A 65 -30.05 -15.63 -2.39
C THR A 65 -29.83 -15.55 -3.91
N GLU A 66 -30.07 -14.39 -4.52
CA GLU A 66 -29.80 -14.20 -5.95
C GLU A 66 -28.29 -14.24 -6.24
N PRO A 67 -27.88 -14.69 -7.44
CA PRO A 67 -26.47 -14.70 -7.81
C PRO A 67 -25.93 -13.26 -7.87
N VAL A 68 -24.93 -12.97 -7.03
CA VAL A 68 -24.22 -11.69 -7.02
C VAL A 68 -22.94 -11.82 -7.83
N GLN A 69 -22.78 -10.96 -8.82
CA GLN A 69 -21.53 -10.82 -9.58
C GLN A 69 -21.01 -9.40 -9.44
N ALA A 70 -19.69 -9.28 -9.27
CA ALA A 70 -19.00 -8.00 -9.22
C ALA A 70 -17.87 -8.00 -10.24
N ALA A 71 -17.81 -6.97 -11.07
CA ALA A 71 -16.67 -6.69 -11.94
C ALA A 71 -16.13 -5.31 -11.55
N VAL A 72 -14.90 -5.28 -11.02
CA VAL A 72 -14.28 -4.04 -10.55
C VAL A 72 -13.11 -3.66 -11.46
N LEU A 73 -13.07 -2.39 -11.86
CA LEU A 73 -11.98 -1.74 -12.58
C LEU A 73 -11.44 -0.59 -11.72
N PRO A 74 -10.25 -0.03 -12.03
CA PRO A 74 -9.68 1.07 -11.25
C PRO A 74 -10.59 2.30 -11.15
N THR A 75 -11.43 2.54 -12.16
CA THR A 75 -12.32 3.71 -12.25
C THR A 75 -13.79 3.36 -12.49
N MET A 76 -14.17 2.07 -12.41
CA MET A 76 -15.55 1.62 -12.62
C MET A 76 -15.86 0.41 -11.74
N LEU A 77 -17.10 0.33 -11.29
CA LEU A 77 -17.61 -0.81 -10.53
C LEU A 77 -18.95 -1.23 -11.12
N PHE A 78 -19.04 -2.51 -11.50
CA PHE A 78 -20.28 -3.13 -11.94
C PHE A 78 -20.71 -4.15 -10.90
N ILE A 79 -21.96 -4.06 -10.47
CA ILE A 79 -22.59 -5.02 -9.56
C ILE A 79 -23.85 -5.54 -10.24
N GLN A 80 -23.95 -6.85 -10.35
CA GLN A 80 -25.13 -7.53 -10.84
C GLN A 80 -25.71 -8.37 -9.72
N ILE A 81 -27.01 -8.22 -9.47
CA ILE A 81 -27.79 -9.05 -8.56
C ILE A 81 -28.90 -9.68 -9.41
N GLY A 82 -28.87 -11.01 -9.56
CA GLY A 82 -29.78 -11.71 -10.46
C GLY A 82 -29.62 -11.24 -11.91
N THR A 83 -30.68 -10.67 -12.48
CA THR A 83 -30.67 -10.09 -13.84
C THR A 83 -30.50 -8.58 -13.86
N ALA A 84 -30.60 -7.91 -12.70
CA ALA A 84 -30.47 -6.46 -12.60
C ALA A 84 -28.98 -6.07 -12.58
N THR A 85 -28.57 -5.32 -13.60
CA THR A 85 -27.21 -4.75 -13.67
C THR A 85 -27.23 -3.33 -13.13
N HIS A 86 -26.47 -3.10 -12.07
CA HIS A 86 -26.22 -1.78 -11.51
C HIS A 86 -24.83 -1.31 -11.94
N GLN A 87 -24.78 -0.40 -12.91
CA GLN A 87 -23.55 0.23 -13.39
C GLN A 87 -23.35 1.58 -12.74
N MET A 88 -22.17 1.86 -12.18
CA MET A 88 -21.83 3.22 -11.73
C MET A 88 -20.36 3.58 -12.01
N GLU A 89 -20.16 4.82 -12.46
CA GLU A 89 -18.83 5.43 -12.56
C GLU A 89 -18.28 5.65 -11.15
N ALA A 90 -17.10 5.10 -10.89
CA ALA A 90 -16.39 5.29 -9.65
C ALA A 90 -15.11 6.06 -9.95
N SER A 91 -15.12 7.38 -9.81
CA SER A 91 -13.87 8.13 -9.74
C SER A 91 -13.19 7.87 -8.38
N ALA A 92 -12.70 6.65 -8.21
CA ALA A 92 -12.00 6.20 -7.02
C ALA A 92 -10.50 6.42 -7.22
N GLN A 93 -10.05 7.67 -7.08
CA GLN A 93 -8.62 7.92 -6.93
C GLN A 93 -8.19 7.38 -5.56
N PRO A 94 -7.16 6.51 -5.47
CA PRO A 94 -6.70 5.98 -4.20
C PRO A 94 -6.32 7.12 -3.25
N SER A 95 -6.97 7.21 -2.09
CA SER A 95 -6.71 8.26 -1.11
C SER A 95 -5.43 8.02 -0.31
N GLY A 96 -5.02 6.75 -0.19
CA GLY A 96 -3.83 6.33 0.57
C GLY A 96 -3.93 6.50 2.08
N LEU A 97 -5.07 6.93 2.62
CA LEU A 97 -5.25 7.20 4.05
C LEU A 97 -5.55 5.91 4.84
N LEU A 98 -4.68 5.56 5.80
CA LEU A 98 -4.83 4.35 6.62
C LEU A 98 -6.02 4.41 7.58
N GLY A 99 -6.40 5.59 8.04
CA GLY A 99 -7.58 5.78 8.90
C GLY A 99 -8.89 5.40 8.19
N THR A 100 -9.09 5.94 6.99
CA THR A 100 -10.26 5.62 6.15
C THR A 100 -10.26 4.15 5.74
N ALA A 101 -9.11 3.61 5.31
CA ALA A 101 -8.98 2.19 4.98
C ALA A 101 -9.36 1.28 6.17
N SER A 102 -9.00 1.67 7.39
CA SER A 102 -9.34 0.90 8.59
C SER A 102 -10.85 0.85 8.87
N GLN A 103 -11.53 2.00 8.75
CA GLN A 103 -12.97 2.08 9.01
C GLN A 103 -13.77 1.35 7.93
N VAL A 104 -13.34 1.48 6.67
CA VAL A 104 -13.96 0.79 5.54
C VAL A 104 -13.83 -0.73 5.68
N ASP A 105 -12.67 -1.24 6.09
CA ASP A 105 -12.49 -2.68 6.32
C ASP A 105 -13.35 -3.20 7.50
N GLU A 106 -13.49 -2.40 8.57
CA GLU A 106 -14.36 -2.73 9.70
C GLU A 106 -15.83 -2.80 9.25
N ILE A 107 -16.32 -1.81 8.50
CA ILE A 107 -17.68 -1.81 7.94
C ILE A 107 -17.87 -3.00 6.98
N ALA A 108 -16.91 -3.28 6.11
CA ALA A 108 -16.95 -4.43 5.22
C ALA A 108 -16.94 -5.76 6.00
N GLY A 109 -16.26 -5.82 7.14
CA GLY A 109 -16.26 -6.97 8.05
C GLY A 109 -17.61 -7.19 8.72
N LEU A 110 -18.27 -6.11 9.18
CA LEU A 110 -19.64 -6.17 9.69
C LEU A 110 -20.61 -6.62 8.59
N ALA A 111 -20.45 -6.09 7.38
CA ALA A 111 -21.26 -6.48 6.23
C ALA A 111 -21.09 -7.98 5.90
N ALA A 112 -19.85 -8.49 5.86
CA ALA A 112 -19.56 -9.89 5.59
C ALA A 112 -20.07 -10.86 6.69
N ALA A 113 -20.24 -10.33 7.91
CA ALA A 113 -20.87 -11.06 9.02
C ALA A 113 -22.41 -11.01 8.97
N GLY A 114 -23.02 -10.21 8.09
CA GLY A 114 -24.46 -9.94 8.11
C GLY A 114 -24.90 -9.07 9.30
N ALA A 115 -23.96 -8.34 9.92
CA ALA A 115 -24.13 -7.69 11.21
C ALA A 115 -24.43 -6.17 11.10
N ILE A 116 -24.76 -5.66 9.91
CA ILE A 116 -25.11 -4.26 9.66
C ILE A 116 -26.22 -4.20 8.59
N ALA A 117 -27.20 -3.30 8.74
CA ALA A 117 -28.21 -3.11 7.71
C ALA A 117 -27.62 -2.38 6.48
N PRO A 118 -28.11 -2.64 5.24
CA PRO A 118 -27.54 -2.02 4.04
C PRO A 118 -27.55 -0.48 4.06
N SER A 119 -28.64 0.14 4.50
CA SER A 119 -28.75 1.60 4.63
C SER A 119 -27.76 2.17 5.66
N ASP A 120 -27.58 1.49 6.79
CA ASP A 120 -26.61 1.87 7.82
C ASP A 120 -25.17 1.72 7.33
N ALA A 121 -24.88 0.67 6.55
CA ALA A 121 -23.57 0.47 5.94
C ALA A 121 -23.25 1.59 4.93
N VAL A 122 -24.20 1.99 4.10
CA VAL A 122 -24.07 3.15 3.20
C VAL A 122 -23.78 4.43 3.98
N ALA A 123 -24.56 4.69 5.04
CA ALA A 123 -24.37 5.85 5.90
C ALA A 123 -23.00 5.85 6.59
N ALA A 124 -22.57 4.69 7.11
CA ALA A 124 -21.29 4.51 7.77
C ALA A 124 -20.10 4.72 6.82
N VAL A 125 -20.15 4.18 5.60
CA VAL A 125 -19.08 4.39 4.59
C VAL A 125 -19.00 5.85 4.19
N ARG A 126 -20.14 6.51 3.95
CA ARG A 126 -20.18 7.94 3.61
C ARG A 126 -19.67 8.82 4.75
N ALA A 127 -19.98 8.47 6.00
CA ALA A 127 -19.45 9.15 7.17
C ALA A 127 -17.93 8.96 7.27
N ALA A 128 -17.43 7.72 7.10
CA ALA A 128 -16.00 7.41 7.13
C ALA A 128 -15.22 8.19 6.05
N ARG A 129 -15.75 8.31 4.84
CA ARG A 129 -15.13 9.09 3.74
C ARG A 129 -15.09 10.60 4.00
N LYS A 130 -16.00 11.13 4.83
CA LYS A 130 -16.06 12.56 5.18
C LYS A 130 -15.28 12.91 6.44
N GLN A 131 -14.76 11.93 7.18
CA GLN A 131 -14.02 12.22 8.41
C GLN A 131 -12.69 12.91 8.09
N PRO A 132 -12.33 13.98 8.81
CA PRO A 132 -11.04 14.60 8.66
C PRO A 132 -9.93 13.62 9.10
N PRO A 133 -8.72 13.73 8.51
CA PRO A 133 -7.58 12.94 8.96
C PRO A 133 -7.34 13.13 10.46
N ARG A 134 -6.98 12.04 11.13
CA ARG A 134 -6.73 12.06 12.59
C ARG A 134 -5.66 13.07 12.98
N PHE A 135 -4.63 13.23 12.16
CA PHE A 135 -3.56 14.18 12.37
C PHE A 135 -3.76 15.41 11.48
N GLY A 136 -3.54 16.59 12.05
CA GLY A 136 -3.60 17.85 11.32
C GLY A 136 -2.51 17.94 10.25
N PRO A 137 -2.62 18.91 9.33
CA PRO A 137 -1.75 19.03 8.17
C PRO A 137 -0.27 19.14 8.54
N VAL A 138 0.05 19.88 9.61
CA VAL A 138 1.43 20.05 10.11
C VAL A 138 2.03 18.71 10.52
N LEU A 139 1.32 17.91 11.31
CA LEU A 139 1.83 16.64 11.80
C LEU A 139 1.91 15.59 10.68
N THR A 140 1.02 15.66 9.69
CA THR A 140 1.13 14.84 8.48
C THR A 140 2.37 15.18 7.66
N THR A 141 2.68 16.47 7.47
CA THR A 141 3.89 16.92 6.77
C THR A 141 5.17 16.55 7.54
N LEU A 142 5.18 16.73 8.87
CA LEU A 142 6.29 16.27 9.72
C LEU A 142 6.45 14.75 9.65
N GLY A 143 5.34 14.00 9.69
CA GLY A 143 5.34 12.55 9.51
C GLY A 143 5.92 12.12 8.17
N TYR A 144 5.63 12.86 7.10
CA TYR A 144 6.24 12.62 5.79
C TYR A 144 7.75 12.85 5.82
N ALA A 145 8.21 13.96 6.39
CA ALA A 145 9.63 14.26 6.51
C ALA A 145 10.38 13.21 7.34
N VAL A 146 9.79 12.74 8.44
CA VAL A 146 10.33 11.64 9.25
C VAL A 146 10.40 10.34 8.43
N THR A 147 9.35 10.03 7.67
CA THR A 147 9.35 8.89 6.74
C THR A 147 10.50 8.99 5.74
N THR A 148 10.71 10.17 5.14
CA THR A 148 11.80 10.44 4.21
C THR A 148 13.18 10.24 4.85
N VAL A 149 13.39 10.67 6.09
CA VAL A 149 14.62 10.41 6.84
C VAL A 149 14.83 8.91 7.04
N GLY A 150 13.78 8.18 7.42
CA GLY A 150 13.84 6.73 7.60
C GLY A 150 14.24 5.99 6.32
N PHE A 151 13.62 6.34 5.19
CA PHE A 151 14.03 5.78 3.89
C PHE A 151 15.45 6.21 3.51
N GLY A 152 15.83 7.47 3.77
CA GLY A 152 17.20 7.95 3.58
C GLY A 152 18.23 7.10 4.34
N MET A 153 17.96 6.79 5.61
CA MET A 153 18.79 5.87 6.40
C MET A 153 18.87 4.46 5.82
N SER A 154 17.81 3.98 5.15
CA SER A 154 17.80 2.65 4.55
C SER A 154 18.53 2.59 3.21
N ILE A 155 18.52 3.68 2.44
CA ILE A 155 19.02 3.73 1.06
C ILE A 155 20.46 4.23 1.00
N ASP A 156 20.76 5.24 1.82
CA ASP A 156 22.06 5.90 1.93
C ASP A 156 22.33 6.30 3.40
N PRO A 157 22.78 5.36 4.25
CA PRO A 157 22.96 5.58 5.69
C PRO A 157 24.14 6.53 5.96
N SER A 158 23.92 7.84 5.81
CA SER A 158 24.90 8.89 6.04
C SER A 158 24.41 9.92 7.05
N TRP A 159 25.28 10.29 8.00
CA TRP A 159 25.03 11.37 8.96
C TRP A 159 24.82 12.71 8.27
N LYS A 160 25.61 13.00 7.23
CA LYS A 160 25.48 14.25 6.45
C LYS A 160 24.17 14.26 5.65
N GLY A 161 23.66 13.08 5.27
CA GLY A 161 22.41 12.89 4.56
C GLY A 161 21.16 13.23 5.37
N LEU A 162 21.15 13.05 6.70
CA LEU A 162 19.90 13.16 7.48
C LEU A 162 19.24 14.55 7.41
N PRO A 163 19.97 15.68 7.57
CA PRO A 163 19.37 17.00 7.44
C PRO A 163 18.82 17.26 6.03
N ALA A 164 19.48 16.73 5.00
CA ALA A 164 19.02 16.81 3.62
C ALA A 164 17.69 16.08 3.43
N HIS A 165 17.60 14.83 3.88
CA HIS A 165 16.37 14.05 3.81
C HIS A 165 15.22 14.72 4.58
N LEU A 166 15.51 15.27 5.76
CA LEU A 166 14.52 16.00 6.54
C LEU A 166 14.02 17.24 5.79
N PHE A 167 14.92 18.05 5.26
CA PHE A 167 14.58 19.28 4.52
C PHE A 167 13.79 18.99 3.25
N LEU A 168 14.28 18.08 2.40
CA LEU A 168 13.61 17.73 1.15
C LEU A 168 12.27 17.01 1.39
N GLY A 169 12.20 16.17 2.43
CA GLY A 169 10.97 15.58 2.90
C GLY A 169 9.94 16.62 3.33
N LEU A 170 10.33 17.64 4.11
CA LEU A 170 9.43 18.74 4.47
C LEU A 170 8.91 19.47 3.23
N VAL A 171 9.79 19.78 2.27
CA VAL A 171 9.41 20.48 1.04
C VAL A 171 8.36 19.69 0.26
N VAL A 172 8.60 18.40 -0.01
CA VAL A 172 7.63 17.57 -0.74
C VAL A 172 6.36 17.38 0.08
N GLY A 173 6.47 17.21 1.40
CA GLY A 173 5.30 17.12 2.28
C GLY A 173 4.42 18.37 2.23
N VAL A 174 5.01 19.56 2.09
CA VAL A 174 4.28 20.82 1.86
C VAL A 174 3.68 20.87 0.46
N ILE A 175 4.41 20.49 -0.59
CA ILE A 175 3.91 20.43 -1.97
C ILE A 175 2.68 19.52 -2.05
N VAL A 176 2.76 18.31 -1.49
CA VAL A 176 1.65 17.36 -1.41
C VAL A 176 0.48 17.94 -0.62
N LEU A 177 0.74 18.58 0.52
CA LEU A 177 -0.29 19.19 1.35
C LEU A 177 -1.05 20.30 0.60
N ILE A 178 -0.35 21.17 -0.11
CA ILE A 178 -0.95 22.27 -0.89
C ILE A 178 -1.75 21.73 -2.08
N ALA A 179 -1.32 20.61 -2.68
CA ALA A 179 -2.01 20.00 -3.81
C ALA A 179 -3.30 19.25 -3.44
N ARG A 180 -3.45 18.79 -2.18
CA ARG A 180 -4.64 18.04 -1.72
C ARG A 180 -6.00 18.64 -2.07
N PRO A 181 -6.27 19.94 -1.85
CA PRO A 181 -7.55 20.55 -2.20
C PRO A 181 -7.79 20.71 -3.71
N PHE A 182 -6.78 20.46 -4.56
CA PHE A 182 -6.84 20.68 -6.01
C PHE A 182 -6.60 19.37 -6.78
N PRO A 183 -7.62 18.52 -6.98
CA PRO A 183 -7.50 17.25 -7.70
C PRO A 183 -6.87 17.37 -9.10
N ASN A 184 -7.10 18.50 -9.77
CA ASN A 184 -6.55 18.80 -11.10
C ASN A 184 -5.03 18.92 -11.13
N LEU A 185 -4.38 19.15 -9.98
CA LEU A 185 -2.91 19.19 -9.88
C LEU A 185 -2.29 17.80 -9.71
N GLY A 186 -3.10 16.78 -9.43
CA GLY A 186 -2.63 15.40 -9.21
C GLY A 186 -1.67 14.89 -10.29
N PRO A 187 -2.01 15.02 -11.60
CA PRO A 187 -1.13 14.54 -12.67
C PRO A 187 0.22 15.26 -12.78
N ILE A 188 0.33 16.51 -12.31
CA ILE A 188 1.54 17.33 -12.44
C ILE A 188 2.41 17.27 -11.16
N LEU A 189 1.80 16.84 -10.04
CA LEU A 189 2.43 16.78 -8.73
C LEU A 189 3.79 16.06 -8.72
N PRO A 190 3.98 14.91 -9.40
CA PRO A 190 5.28 14.23 -9.42
C PRO A 190 6.35 15.04 -10.13
N THR A 191 6.02 15.67 -11.26
CA THR A 191 6.97 16.52 -12.01
C THR A 191 7.40 17.73 -11.19
N LEU A 192 6.46 18.42 -10.55
CA LEU A 192 6.76 19.58 -9.71
C LEU A 192 7.59 19.20 -8.49
N SER A 193 7.24 18.11 -7.82
CA SER A 193 7.99 17.62 -6.65
C SER A 193 9.42 17.25 -7.04
N ALA A 194 9.58 16.48 -8.12
CA ALA A 194 10.89 16.11 -8.63
C ALA A 194 11.73 17.32 -9.05
N LEU A 195 11.14 18.27 -9.76
CA LEU A 195 11.81 19.51 -10.17
C LEU A 195 12.30 20.29 -8.96
N VAL A 196 11.41 20.64 -8.02
CA VAL A 196 11.75 21.47 -6.86
C VAL A 196 12.80 20.79 -5.98
N VAL A 197 12.62 19.51 -5.67
CA VAL A 197 13.60 18.76 -4.86
C VAL A 197 14.95 18.67 -5.55
N THR A 198 14.98 18.48 -6.87
CA THR A 198 16.24 18.43 -7.63
C THR A 198 16.97 19.77 -7.60
N LEU A 199 16.25 20.89 -7.79
CA LEU A 199 16.81 22.24 -7.68
C LEU A 199 17.38 22.48 -6.27
N LEU A 200 16.58 22.21 -5.24
CA LEU A 200 16.98 22.45 -3.86
C LEU A 200 18.13 21.54 -3.41
N ALA A 201 18.11 20.27 -3.83
CA ALA A 201 19.19 19.34 -3.54
C ALA A 201 20.50 19.79 -4.21
N THR A 202 20.42 20.36 -5.41
CA THR A 202 21.60 20.87 -6.12
C THR A 202 22.11 22.19 -5.54
N TRP A 203 21.23 23.10 -5.09
CA TRP A 203 21.66 24.42 -4.61
C TRP A 203 22.01 24.48 -3.12
N PHE A 204 21.31 23.72 -2.28
CA PHE A 204 21.43 23.82 -0.82
C PHE A 204 22.00 22.57 -0.16
N VAL A 205 22.16 21.48 -0.92
CA VAL A 205 22.53 20.16 -0.41
C VAL A 205 23.70 19.54 -1.20
N ALA A 206 24.31 20.29 -2.13
CA ALA A 206 25.40 19.80 -2.98
C ALA A 206 26.58 19.19 -2.19
N ASP A 207 26.90 19.75 -1.03
CA ASP A 207 27.99 19.27 -0.14
C ASP A 207 27.73 17.86 0.42
N VAL A 208 26.48 17.40 0.37
CA VAL A 208 26.02 16.08 0.81
C VAL A 208 25.74 15.16 -0.39
N ALA A 209 25.39 15.72 -1.56
CA ALA A 209 24.93 15.03 -2.77
C ALA A 209 25.99 14.23 -3.54
N ASN A 210 27.15 14.01 -2.92
CA ASN A 210 28.35 13.51 -3.55
C ASN A 210 28.17 12.19 -4.32
N ASP A 211 27.50 11.21 -3.72
CA ASP A 211 27.48 9.82 -4.23
C ASP A 211 26.21 9.51 -5.06
N GLY A 212 25.49 10.55 -5.44
CA GLY A 212 24.36 10.47 -6.35
C GLY A 212 23.20 11.31 -5.86
N LEU A 213 23.00 12.47 -6.49
CA LEU A 213 21.80 13.31 -6.39
C LEU A 213 20.51 12.49 -6.28
N LEU A 214 20.40 11.42 -7.08
CA LEU A 214 19.26 10.51 -7.06
C LEU A 214 19.08 9.78 -5.73
N ARG A 215 20.15 9.37 -5.04
CA ARG A 215 20.07 8.75 -3.70
C ARG A 215 19.52 9.72 -2.66
N ILE A 216 19.84 11.02 -2.76
CA ILE A 216 19.33 12.05 -1.85
C ILE A 216 17.87 12.41 -2.14
N ILE A 217 17.50 12.56 -3.42
CA ILE A 217 16.13 12.98 -3.78
C ILE A 217 15.13 11.83 -3.74
N SER A 218 15.56 10.57 -3.94
CA SER A 218 14.65 9.40 -4.00
C SER A 218 13.80 9.24 -2.73
N PRO A 219 14.36 9.29 -1.50
CA PRO A 219 13.58 9.18 -0.27
C PRO A 219 12.55 10.30 -0.12
N ALA A 220 12.85 11.50 -0.65
CA ALA A 220 11.94 12.64 -0.58
C ALA A 220 10.81 12.55 -1.60
N LEU A 221 10.99 11.82 -2.70
CA LEU A 221 10.00 11.65 -3.75
C LEU A 221 9.13 10.40 -3.59
N ILE A 222 9.37 9.60 -2.56
CA ILE A 222 8.76 8.29 -2.37
C ILE A 222 7.22 8.30 -2.37
N ALA A 223 6.58 9.36 -1.88
CA ALA A 223 5.11 9.49 -1.98
C ALA A 223 4.59 9.85 -3.36
N THR A 224 5.42 10.49 -4.19
CA THR A 224 5.09 10.83 -5.57
C THR A 224 5.51 9.74 -6.56
N LEU A 225 6.28 8.75 -6.09
CA LEU A 225 6.60 7.57 -6.89
C LEU A 225 5.31 6.77 -7.15
N PRO A 226 5.03 6.39 -8.40
CA PRO A 226 3.88 5.55 -8.73
C PRO A 226 4.10 4.06 -8.37
N GLY A 227 4.85 3.78 -7.30
CA GLY A 227 5.23 2.43 -6.89
C GLY A 227 4.02 1.56 -6.57
N MET A 228 3.00 2.12 -5.89
CA MET A 228 1.75 1.40 -5.60
C MET A 228 0.97 1.06 -6.87
N ALA A 229 0.87 1.97 -7.84
CA ALA A 229 0.17 1.73 -9.10
C ALA A 229 0.87 0.62 -9.91
N LEU A 230 2.20 0.66 -9.96
CA LEU A 230 3.01 -0.37 -10.62
C LEU A 230 2.91 -1.73 -9.92
N ALA A 231 3.00 -1.76 -8.59
CA ALA A 231 2.88 -2.99 -7.80
C ALA A 231 1.49 -3.62 -7.93
N LEU A 232 0.42 -2.85 -7.71
CA LEU A 232 -0.96 -3.34 -7.88
C LEU A 232 -1.24 -3.75 -9.32
N GLY A 233 -0.74 -2.97 -10.30
CA GLY A 233 -0.86 -3.30 -11.71
C GLY A 233 -0.23 -4.65 -12.05
N ALA A 234 0.99 -4.90 -11.54
CA ALA A 234 1.69 -6.16 -11.72
C ALA A 234 1.00 -7.33 -10.99
N ILE A 235 0.52 -7.12 -9.76
CA ILE A 235 -0.26 -8.13 -9.01
C ILE A 235 -1.51 -8.53 -9.80
N GLU A 236 -2.22 -7.56 -10.33
CA GLU A 236 -3.46 -7.80 -11.09
C GLU A 236 -3.19 -8.45 -12.44
N LEU A 237 -2.11 -8.08 -13.14
CA LEU A 237 -1.70 -8.78 -14.35
C LEU A 237 -1.37 -10.25 -14.07
N ALA A 238 -0.64 -10.52 -12.99
CA ALA A 238 -0.26 -11.87 -12.60
C ALA A 238 -1.45 -12.70 -12.08
N ASP A 239 -2.51 -12.06 -11.57
CA ASP A 239 -3.80 -12.70 -11.23
C ASP A 239 -4.75 -12.86 -12.44
N GLY A 240 -4.34 -12.42 -13.64
CA GLY A 240 -5.16 -12.52 -14.85
C GLY A 240 -6.20 -11.39 -15.03
N ARG A 241 -6.15 -10.35 -14.20
CA ARG A 241 -6.97 -9.12 -14.33
C ARG A 241 -6.35 -8.14 -15.32
N ILE A 242 -6.32 -8.54 -16.59
CA ILE A 242 -5.58 -7.86 -17.67
C ILE A 242 -5.94 -6.38 -17.80
N ILE A 243 -7.23 -6.04 -17.87
CA ILE A 243 -7.69 -4.65 -18.10
C ILE A 243 -7.26 -3.73 -16.95
N SER A 244 -7.54 -4.15 -15.71
CA SER A 244 -7.19 -3.37 -14.51
C SER A 244 -5.68 -3.25 -14.33
N GLY A 245 -4.98 -4.38 -14.45
CA GLY A 245 -3.54 -4.46 -14.28
C GLY A 245 -2.78 -3.64 -15.33
N ALA A 246 -3.18 -3.72 -16.59
CA ALA A 246 -2.61 -2.90 -17.67
C ALA A 246 -2.88 -1.40 -17.44
N SER A 247 -4.11 -1.03 -17.07
CA SER A 247 -4.48 0.38 -16.83
C SER A 247 -3.65 1.01 -15.70
N ARG A 248 -3.51 0.32 -14.56
CA ARG A 248 -2.67 0.80 -13.43
C ARG A 248 -1.18 0.83 -13.78
N THR A 249 -0.69 -0.17 -14.52
CA THR A 249 0.72 -0.22 -14.95
C THR A 249 1.04 0.92 -15.90
N VAL A 250 0.23 1.15 -16.93
CA VAL A 250 0.40 2.25 -17.90
C VAL A 250 0.31 3.60 -17.18
N TYR A 251 -0.68 3.78 -16.29
CA TYR A 251 -0.76 4.97 -15.46
C TYR A 251 0.52 5.18 -14.66
N GLY A 252 1.03 4.14 -13.98
CA GLY A 252 2.25 4.23 -13.19
C GLY A 252 3.48 4.55 -14.04
N LEU A 253 3.61 3.98 -15.23
CA LEU A 253 4.69 4.31 -16.16
C LEU A 253 4.63 5.75 -16.64
N ALA A 254 3.43 6.26 -16.96
CA ALA A 254 3.23 7.65 -17.36
C ALA A 254 3.62 8.63 -16.23
N GLN A 255 3.18 8.35 -15.00
CA GLN A 255 3.55 9.14 -13.81
C GLN A 255 5.06 9.08 -13.54
N MET A 256 5.70 7.93 -13.77
CA MET A 256 7.15 7.79 -13.63
C MET A 256 7.88 8.65 -14.66
N GLY A 257 7.43 8.65 -15.92
CA GLY A 257 7.99 9.49 -16.97
C GLY A 257 7.89 10.98 -16.64
N LEU A 258 6.74 11.42 -16.14
CA LEU A 258 6.51 12.80 -15.67
C LEU A 258 7.44 13.18 -14.50
N LEU A 259 7.64 12.27 -13.55
CA LEU A 259 8.52 12.47 -12.42
C LEU A 259 10.00 12.57 -12.89
N VAL A 260 10.45 11.64 -13.74
CA VAL A 260 11.80 11.67 -14.33
C VAL A 260 12.03 12.94 -15.14
N TYR A 261 11.03 13.39 -15.91
CA TYR A 261 11.11 14.66 -16.63
C TYR A 261 11.37 15.84 -15.69
N GLY A 262 10.72 15.87 -14.52
CA GLY A 262 10.98 16.88 -13.49
C GLY A 262 12.42 16.87 -12.99
N VAL A 263 13.01 15.68 -12.77
CA VAL A 263 14.44 15.55 -12.42
C VAL A 263 15.34 16.08 -13.53
N VAL A 264 15.12 15.67 -14.79
CA VAL A 264 15.94 16.11 -15.93
C VAL A 264 15.89 17.63 -16.08
N LEU A 265 14.69 18.22 -15.97
CA LEU A 265 14.52 19.67 -16.03
C LEU A 265 15.23 20.36 -14.85
N GLY A 266 15.13 19.80 -13.64
CA GLY A 266 15.81 20.31 -12.46
C GLY A 266 17.33 20.31 -12.59
N VAL A 267 17.93 19.22 -13.08
CA VAL A 267 19.37 19.15 -13.34
C VAL A 267 19.80 20.18 -14.38
N ARG A 268 19.03 20.33 -15.46
CA ARG A 268 19.33 21.31 -16.52
C ARG A 268 19.29 22.76 -16.03
N ILE A 269 18.39 23.08 -15.12
CA ILE A 269 18.26 24.44 -14.55
C ILE A 269 19.32 24.68 -13.47
N ALA A 270 19.54 23.71 -12.57
CA ALA A 270 20.41 23.90 -11.42
C ALA A 270 21.91 23.85 -11.75
N GLY A 271 22.29 23.18 -12.85
CA GLY A 271 23.69 23.03 -13.26
C GLY A 271 24.37 21.80 -12.66
N GLN A 272 25.70 21.73 -12.79
CA GLN A 272 26.48 20.58 -12.34
C GLN A 272 26.68 20.58 -10.82
N VAL A 273 26.40 19.43 -10.19
CA VAL A 273 26.76 19.16 -8.79
C VAL A 273 28.25 18.84 -8.74
N GLN A 274 29.02 19.54 -7.91
CA GLN A 274 30.44 19.21 -7.71
C GLN A 274 30.58 17.92 -6.91
N ALA A 275 31.46 17.02 -7.37
CA ALA A 275 31.83 15.82 -6.63
C ALA A 275 32.66 16.22 -5.40
N HIS A 276 32.15 15.89 -4.22
CA HIS A 276 32.79 15.94 -2.92
C HIS A 276 33.39 14.55 -2.53
N THR A 277 33.73 14.34 -1.26
CA THR A 277 34.22 13.04 -0.76
C THR A 277 33.08 12.23 -0.13
N PRO A 278 33.04 10.89 -0.32
CA PRO A 278 32.03 10.02 0.26
C PRO A 278 31.93 10.24 1.77
N SER A 279 30.70 10.33 2.26
CA SER A 279 30.45 10.56 3.68
C SER A 279 30.55 9.26 4.47
N THR A 280 31.04 9.34 5.72
CA THR A 280 31.20 8.15 6.57
C THR A 280 29.84 7.50 6.82
N PRO A 281 29.66 6.21 6.49
CA PRO A 281 28.39 5.54 6.70
C PRO A 281 28.10 5.39 8.20
N MET A 282 26.81 5.45 8.55
CA MET A 282 26.32 5.39 9.93
C MET A 282 26.59 4.03 10.60
N GLY A 283 26.88 2.99 9.82
CA GLY A 283 27.13 1.62 10.27
C GLY A 283 25.87 0.74 10.21
N PRO A 284 25.97 -0.58 10.49
CA PRO A 284 24.88 -1.54 10.26
C PRO A 284 23.63 -1.31 11.12
N TRP A 285 23.75 -0.60 12.25
CA TRP A 285 22.60 -0.28 13.11
C TRP A 285 21.59 0.64 12.42
N ALA A 286 22.02 1.40 11.39
CA ALA A 286 21.18 2.36 10.69
C ALA A 286 19.97 1.69 10.01
N SER A 287 20.13 0.48 9.46
CA SER A 287 19.03 -0.30 8.87
C SER A 287 18.00 -0.75 9.90
N TYR A 288 18.41 -1.00 11.15
CA TYR A 288 17.46 -1.34 12.21
C TYR A 288 16.77 -0.09 12.78
N ALA A 289 17.50 1.02 12.89
CA ALA A 289 16.93 2.29 13.30
C ALA A 289 15.96 2.86 12.25
N SER A 290 16.23 2.66 10.95
CA SER A 290 15.35 3.11 9.87
C SER A 290 13.96 2.49 9.98
N ILE A 291 13.83 1.22 10.38
CA ILE A 291 12.54 0.54 10.62
C ILE A 291 11.68 1.34 11.62
N VAL A 292 12.28 1.77 12.73
CA VAL A 292 11.58 2.53 13.77
C VAL A 292 11.17 3.91 13.24
N VAL A 293 12.08 4.59 12.53
CA VAL A 293 11.86 5.92 11.98
C VAL A 293 10.78 5.90 10.88
N ILE A 294 10.82 4.92 9.97
CA ILE A 294 9.81 4.69 8.92
C ILE A 294 8.46 4.41 9.56
N ALA A 295 8.37 3.49 10.52
CA ALA A 295 7.11 3.16 11.17
C ALA A 295 6.48 4.35 11.90
N ALA A 296 7.30 5.15 12.61
CA ALA A 296 6.86 6.38 13.26
C ALA A 296 6.40 7.44 12.24
N GLY A 297 7.15 7.62 11.16
CA GLY A 297 6.79 8.53 10.07
C GLY A 297 5.47 8.14 9.39
N LEU A 298 5.32 6.87 9.00
CA LEU A 298 4.12 6.34 8.36
C LEU A 298 2.88 6.45 9.27
N TYR A 299 3.07 6.27 10.59
CA TYR A 299 1.98 6.44 11.56
C TYR A 299 1.35 7.83 11.47
N PHE A 300 2.17 8.89 11.42
CA PHE A 300 1.70 10.28 11.30
C PHE A 300 1.30 10.64 9.87
N TYR A 301 2.11 10.26 8.88
CA TYR A 301 1.92 10.61 7.48
C TYR A 301 0.60 10.05 6.92
N LEU A 302 0.34 8.76 7.15
CA LEU A 302 -0.84 8.09 6.61
C LEU A 302 -2.04 8.15 7.56
N SER A 303 -1.95 8.90 8.67
CA SER A 303 -3.00 9.02 9.69
C SER A 303 -3.50 7.68 10.22
N ALA A 304 -2.56 6.88 10.72
CA ALA A 304 -2.85 5.52 11.15
C ALA A 304 -3.79 5.48 12.39
N PRO A 305 -4.59 4.40 12.55
CA PRO A 305 -5.47 4.21 13.70
C PRO A 305 -4.75 4.20 15.05
N ARG A 306 -5.49 4.44 16.15
CA ARG A 306 -4.92 4.32 17.51
C ARG A 306 -4.49 2.87 17.77
N GLY A 307 -3.35 2.68 18.43
CA GLY A 307 -2.81 1.34 18.72
C GLY A 307 -2.14 0.61 17.54
N SER A 308 -2.11 1.20 16.33
CA SER A 308 -1.49 0.54 15.17
C SER A 308 0.04 0.66 15.10
N LEU A 309 0.67 1.56 15.86
CA LEU A 309 2.11 1.86 15.73
C LEU A 309 3.00 0.62 15.88
N VAL A 310 2.73 -0.23 16.89
CA VAL A 310 3.48 -1.48 17.11
C VAL A 310 3.32 -2.42 15.91
N TRP A 311 2.12 -2.50 15.34
CA TRP A 311 1.86 -3.34 14.18
C TRP A 311 2.51 -2.79 12.91
N LEU A 312 2.53 -1.48 12.72
CA LEU A 312 3.28 -0.85 11.63
C LEU A 312 4.78 -1.13 11.77
N LEU A 313 5.33 -0.99 12.98
CA LEU A 313 6.73 -1.32 13.27
C LEU A 313 7.03 -2.78 12.95
N LEU A 314 6.20 -3.71 13.41
CA LEU A 314 6.38 -5.13 13.11
C LEU A 314 6.27 -5.43 11.61
N THR A 315 5.30 -4.83 10.91
CA THR A 315 5.14 -5.04 9.47
C THR A 315 6.31 -4.49 8.67
N THR A 316 6.77 -3.28 8.99
CA THR A 316 7.98 -2.69 8.39
C THR A 316 9.20 -3.55 8.71
N ALA A 317 9.35 -4.01 9.96
CA ALA A 317 10.45 -4.89 10.35
C ALA A 317 10.44 -6.21 9.55
N VAL A 318 9.29 -6.86 9.43
CA VAL A 318 9.15 -8.11 8.67
C VAL A 318 9.49 -7.89 7.20
N ALA A 319 8.99 -6.82 6.59
CA ALA A 319 9.26 -6.50 5.19
C ALA A 319 10.76 -6.23 4.95
N THR A 320 11.35 -5.33 5.73
CA THR A 320 12.77 -4.94 5.56
C THR A 320 13.72 -6.09 5.90
N LEU A 321 13.53 -6.78 7.03
CA LEU A 321 14.43 -7.87 7.43
C LEU A 321 14.32 -9.08 6.50
N ALA A 322 13.13 -9.39 5.99
CA ALA A 322 12.98 -10.45 4.98
C ALA A 322 13.68 -10.07 3.67
N GLN A 323 13.63 -8.81 3.26
CA GLN A 323 14.34 -8.32 2.08
C GLN A 323 15.86 -8.36 2.28
N ASP A 324 16.36 -7.90 3.42
CA ASP A 324 17.78 -7.90 3.76
C ASP A 324 18.33 -9.34 3.82
N LEU A 325 17.61 -10.25 4.45
CA LEU A 325 17.98 -11.65 4.53
C LEU A 325 17.98 -12.32 3.15
N ALA A 326 16.99 -12.02 2.30
CA ALA A 326 16.96 -12.51 0.94
C ALA A 326 18.10 -11.93 0.09
N GLY A 327 18.49 -10.67 0.34
CA GLY A 327 19.62 -9.99 -0.30
C GLY A 327 20.99 -10.64 -0.02
N LEU A 328 21.09 -11.55 0.95
CA LEU A 328 22.30 -12.37 1.15
C LEU A 328 22.47 -13.46 0.10
N PHE A 329 21.38 -13.86 -0.58
CA PHE A 329 21.36 -14.99 -1.52
C PHE A 329 20.85 -14.60 -2.92
N LEU A 330 20.06 -13.54 -3.01
CA LEU A 330 19.43 -13.02 -4.22
C LEU A 330 19.92 -11.60 -4.48
N ASP A 331 19.85 -11.16 -5.74
CA ASP A 331 20.09 -9.77 -6.08
C ASP A 331 18.95 -8.84 -5.58
N ASN A 332 19.15 -7.53 -5.73
CA ASN A 332 18.16 -6.54 -5.33
C ASN A 332 16.85 -6.62 -6.13
N ALA A 333 16.87 -7.17 -7.34
CA ALA A 333 15.66 -7.34 -8.14
C ALA A 333 14.77 -8.46 -7.59
N HIS A 334 15.36 -9.54 -7.10
CA HIS A 334 14.63 -10.74 -6.67
C HIS A 334 14.38 -10.80 -5.15
N SER A 335 15.18 -10.10 -4.32
CA SER A 335 14.97 -10.05 -2.86
C SER A 335 13.57 -9.54 -2.44
N GLY A 336 12.98 -8.62 -3.21
CA GLY A 336 11.62 -8.11 -3.00
C GLY A 336 10.52 -9.18 -3.08
N PHE A 337 10.73 -10.26 -3.85
CA PHE A 337 9.82 -11.42 -3.90
C PHE A 337 9.68 -12.06 -2.53
N VAL A 338 10.80 -12.38 -1.88
CA VAL A 338 10.80 -13.05 -0.57
C VAL A 338 10.19 -12.13 0.48
N ALA A 339 10.55 -10.85 0.44
CA ALA A 339 10.02 -9.85 1.35
C ALA A 339 8.48 -9.73 1.25
N ALA A 340 7.94 -9.63 0.03
CA ALA A 340 6.48 -9.61 -0.19
C ALA A 340 5.81 -10.93 0.19
N MET A 341 6.42 -12.07 -0.14
CA MET A 341 5.94 -13.41 0.19
C MET A 341 5.82 -13.63 1.70
N VAL A 342 6.63 -12.97 2.52
CA VAL A 342 6.58 -13.07 4.00
C VAL A 342 5.71 -11.97 4.61
N ALA A 343 5.87 -10.72 4.16
CA ALA A 343 5.20 -9.57 4.74
C ALA A 343 3.68 -9.58 4.54
N ILE A 344 3.19 -10.06 3.38
CA ILE A 344 1.76 -10.09 3.08
C ILE A 344 1.03 -11.14 3.95
N PRO A 345 1.51 -12.40 4.08
CA PRO A 345 0.98 -13.33 5.07
C PRO A 345 1.02 -12.81 6.48
N PHE A 346 2.12 -12.16 6.87
CA PHE A 346 2.21 -11.54 8.18
C PHE A 346 1.10 -10.50 8.39
N ALA A 347 0.91 -9.57 7.44
CA ALA A 347 -0.17 -8.57 7.50
C ALA A 347 -1.56 -9.22 7.62
N MET A 348 -1.83 -10.28 6.85
CA MET A 348 -3.10 -11.01 6.91
C MET A 348 -3.32 -11.71 8.25
N LEU A 349 -2.30 -12.43 8.75
CA LEU A 349 -2.41 -13.18 10.01
C LEU A 349 -2.44 -12.25 11.23
N ALA A 350 -1.60 -11.21 11.24
CA ALA A 350 -1.58 -10.20 12.28
C ALA A 350 -2.92 -9.49 12.43
N SER A 351 -3.60 -9.19 11.31
CA SER A 351 -4.92 -8.51 11.34
C SER A 351 -6.02 -9.29 12.07
N ARG A 352 -5.84 -10.60 12.27
CA ARG A 352 -6.76 -11.48 13.02
C ARG A 352 -6.60 -11.33 14.53
N ILE A 353 -5.51 -10.73 14.99
CA ILE A 353 -5.19 -10.54 16.40
C ILE A 353 -6.00 -9.35 16.95
N LYS A 354 -6.53 -9.50 18.15
CA LYS A 354 -7.26 -8.44 18.86
C LYS A 354 -6.36 -7.21 19.04
N GLY A 355 -6.87 -6.05 18.63
CA GLY A 355 -6.13 -4.78 18.68
C GLY A 355 -5.22 -4.52 17.47
N ALA A 356 -5.06 -5.47 16.55
CA ALA A 356 -4.38 -5.24 15.29
C ALA A 356 -5.26 -4.47 14.30
N PRO A 357 -4.69 -3.54 13.50
CA PRO A 357 -5.43 -2.89 12.44
C PRO A 357 -5.79 -3.89 11.31
N PRO A 358 -6.72 -3.52 10.42
CA PRO A 358 -7.04 -4.28 9.22
C PRO A 358 -5.84 -4.71 8.37
N SER A 359 -5.98 -5.83 7.67
CA SER A 359 -4.93 -6.35 6.77
C SER A 359 -4.60 -5.33 5.68
N ALA A 360 -5.60 -4.59 5.18
CA ALA A 360 -5.40 -3.49 4.24
C ALA A 360 -4.37 -2.46 4.72
N VAL A 361 -4.43 -2.09 6.01
CA VAL A 361 -3.54 -1.12 6.63
C VAL A 361 -2.12 -1.65 6.72
N LEU A 362 -1.97 -2.90 7.16
CA LEU A 362 -0.67 -3.55 7.29
C LEU A 362 -0.04 -3.83 5.92
N SER A 363 -0.81 -4.32 4.96
CA SER A 363 -0.34 -4.53 3.58
C SER A 363 0.12 -3.23 2.94
N LEU A 364 -0.60 -2.12 3.14
CA LEU A 364 -0.15 -0.82 2.65
C LEU A 364 1.20 -0.43 3.26
N ALA A 365 1.36 -0.59 4.58
CA ALA A 365 2.63 -0.33 5.26
C ALA A 365 3.78 -1.22 4.75
N ALA A 366 3.49 -2.51 4.47
CA ALA A 366 4.45 -3.42 3.84
C ALA A 366 4.87 -2.91 2.46
N PHE A 367 3.92 -2.54 1.59
CA PHE A 367 4.24 -2.02 0.26
C PHE A 367 5.06 -0.74 0.29
N TRP A 368 4.78 0.17 1.23
CA TRP A 368 5.62 1.34 1.47
C TRP A 368 7.05 0.94 1.82
N SER A 369 7.22 -0.06 2.68
CA SER A 369 8.54 -0.51 3.16
C SER A 369 9.35 -1.23 2.08
N LEU A 370 8.70 -1.89 1.12
CA LEU A 370 9.36 -2.57 -0.01
C LEU A 370 9.86 -1.61 -1.10
N VAL A 371 9.34 -0.37 -1.13
CA VAL A 371 9.67 0.67 -2.10
C VAL A 371 9.71 0.21 -3.57
N PRO A 372 8.63 -0.40 -4.10
CA PRO A 372 8.62 -1.06 -5.42
C PRO A 372 8.94 -0.13 -6.60
N GLY A 373 8.78 1.18 -6.45
CA GLY A 373 9.01 2.17 -7.51
C GLY A 373 10.40 2.81 -7.52
N GLN A 374 11.18 2.71 -6.45
CA GLN A 374 12.42 3.48 -6.33
C GLN A 374 13.52 2.99 -7.26
N LEU A 375 13.71 1.68 -7.39
CA LEU A 375 14.73 1.14 -8.28
C LEU A 375 14.44 1.53 -9.74
N ALA A 376 13.16 1.49 -10.15
CA ALA A 376 12.71 1.97 -11.44
C ALA A 376 12.99 3.47 -11.65
N PHE A 377 12.67 4.28 -10.65
CA PHE A 377 12.98 5.70 -10.68
C PHE A 377 14.49 5.98 -10.82
N MET A 378 15.32 5.39 -9.96
CA MET A 378 16.76 5.60 -9.97
C MET A 378 17.40 5.13 -11.29
N SER A 379 16.95 4.01 -11.86
CA SER A 379 17.43 3.54 -13.16
C SER A 379 17.03 4.47 -14.30
N LEU A 380 15.76 4.90 -14.34
CA LEU A 380 15.26 5.75 -15.42
C LEU A 380 15.84 7.17 -15.35
N SER A 381 15.99 7.74 -14.16
CA SER A 381 16.57 9.06 -13.95
C SER A 381 18.06 9.14 -14.28
N ARG A 382 18.86 8.10 -13.98
CA ARG A 382 20.28 8.05 -14.38
C ARG A 382 20.42 8.10 -15.89
N LYS A 383 19.69 7.21 -16.57
CA LYS A 383 19.67 7.14 -18.03
C LYS A 383 19.22 8.46 -18.66
N ALA A 384 18.15 9.07 -18.13
CA ALA A 384 17.62 10.32 -18.67
C ALA A 384 18.53 11.54 -18.42
N SER A 385 19.36 11.50 -17.37
CA SER A 385 20.29 12.57 -17.03
C SER A 385 21.64 12.48 -17.76
N GLY A 386 21.79 11.51 -18.68
CA GLY A 386 22.99 11.35 -19.52
C GLY A 386 24.06 10.44 -18.93
N ASP A 387 23.78 9.77 -17.80
CA ASP A 387 24.65 8.74 -17.25
C ASP A 387 24.34 7.42 -17.97
N PHE A 388 25.11 7.10 -19.01
CA PHE A 388 24.95 5.90 -19.85
C PHE A 388 25.47 4.62 -19.17
N ALA A 389 25.24 4.47 -17.87
CA ALA A 389 25.51 3.23 -17.16
C ALA A 389 24.46 2.16 -17.52
N ASP A 390 24.82 1.32 -18.49
CA ASP A 390 24.32 -0.02 -18.82
C ASP A 390 22.79 -0.19 -19.07
N THR A 391 22.43 -0.72 -20.26
CA THR A 391 21.04 -1.02 -20.65
C THR A 391 20.38 -2.09 -19.77
N ALA A 392 21.17 -2.82 -18.97
CA ALA A 392 20.72 -3.77 -17.95
C ALA A 392 19.92 -3.12 -16.78
N THR A 393 19.95 -1.79 -16.62
CA THR A 393 19.32 -1.12 -15.46
C THR A 393 17.79 -1.05 -15.51
N LEU A 394 17.17 -1.07 -16.70
CA LEU A 394 15.71 -1.04 -16.85
C LEU A 394 15.08 -2.42 -16.63
N SER A 395 15.78 -3.49 -17.00
CA SER A 395 15.32 -4.86 -16.75
C SER A 395 15.31 -5.18 -15.25
N VAL A 396 16.30 -4.71 -14.50
CA VAL A 396 16.35 -4.83 -13.02
C VAL A 396 15.13 -4.18 -12.36
N ALA A 397 14.74 -2.99 -12.82
CA ALA A 397 13.58 -2.28 -12.31
C ALA A 397 12.25 -3.01 -12.59
N GLY A 398 12.06 -3.48 -13.82
CA GLY A 398 10.89 -4.29 -14.20
C GLY A 398 10.84 -5.60 -13.41
N ALA A 399 11.99 -6.26 -13.27
CA ALA A 399 12.12 -7.49 -12.49
C ALA A 399 11.75 -7.27 -11.01
N ALA A 400 12.17 -6.16 -10.39
CA ALA A 400 11.80 -5.84 -9.00
C ALA A 400 10.29 -5.70 -8.79
N ILE A 401 9.60 -5.00 -9.70
CA ILE A 401 8.14 -4.83 -9.62
C ILE A 401 7.42 -6.17 -9.79
N ILE A 402 7.82 -6.97 -10.79
CA ILE A 402 7.24 -8.29 -11.06
C ILE A 402 7.53 -9.25 -9.90
N SER A 403 8.74 -9.20 -9.35
CA SER A 403 9.20 -9.97 -8.19
C SER A 403 8.33 -9.72 -6.96
N ILE A 404 8.10 -8.44 -6.61
CA ILE A 404 7.21 -8.06 -5.50
C ILE A 404 5.76 -8.51 -5.77
N ALA A 405 5.28 -8.39 -7.01
CA ALA A 405 3.94 -8.82 -7.37
C ALA A 405 3.75 -10.34 -7.23
N LEU A 406 4.68 -11.13 -7.76
CA LEU A 406 4.67 -12.59 -7.62
C LEU A 406 4.79 -13.01 -6.16
N GLY A 407 5.68 -12.37 -5.39
CA GLY A 407 5.82 -12.63 -3.96
C GLY A 407 4.53 -12.38 -3.20
N THR A 408 3.84 -11.28 -3.52
CA THR A 408 2.51 -10.96 -2.95
C THR A 408 1.48 -12.04 -3.27
N LEU A 409 1.40 -12.49 -4.53
CA LEU A 409 0.44 -13.53 -4.94
C LEU A 409 0.73 -14.88 -4.29
N VAL A 410 2.00 -15.28 -4.23
CA VAL A 410 2.41 -16.51 -3.55
C VAL A 410 2.07 -16.43 -2.06
N GLY A 411 2.43 -15.33 -1.40
CA GLY A 411 2.09 -15.11 0.01
C GLY A 411 0.58 -15.20 0.26
N TRP A 412 -0.22 -14.53 -0.56
CA TRP A 412 -1.67 -14.54 -0.43
C TRP A 412 -2.28 -15.93 -0.64
N THR A 413 -1.79 -16.67 -1.64
CA THR A 413 -2.22 -18.04 -1.94
C THR A 413 -1.90 -18.98 -0.78
N LEU A 414 -0.70 -18.88 -0.20
CA LEU A 414 -0.29 -19.70 0.95
C LEU A 414 -1.28 -19.56 2.12
N VAL A 415 -1.63 -18.32 2.50
CA VAL A 415 -2.56 -18.08 3.61
C VAL A 415 -3.93 -18.72 3.35
N ARG A 416 -4.44 -18.63 2.11
CA ARG A 416 -5.74 -19.19 1.74
C ARG A 416 -5.75 -20.71 1.76
N THR A 417 -4.78 -21.34 1.11
CA THR A 417 -4.67 -22.80 1.08
C THR A 417 -4.58 -23.40 2.49
N PHE A 418 -3.90 -22.73 3.43
CA PHE A 418 -3.82 -23.19 4.81
C PHE A 418 -5.04 -22.81 5.66
N ALA A 419 -5.75 -21.72 5.35
CA ALA A 419 -6.97 -21.31 6.04
C ALA A 419 -8.18 -22.17 5.67
N ASP A 420 -8.28 -22.61 4.41
CA ASP A 420 -9.41 -23.38 3.87
C ASP A 420 -9.27 -24.90 4.05
N LYS A 421 -8.30 -25.38 4.85
CA LYS A 421 -8.28 -26.81 5.21
C LYS A 421 -9.62 -27.15 5.89
N PRO A 422 -10.43 -28.06 5.32
CA PRO A 422 -11.67 -28.46 5.96
C PRO A 422 -11.29 -29.02 7.33
N LYS A 423 -11.87 -28.45 8.39
CA LYS A 423 -11.90 -29.13 9.69
C LYS A 423 -12.46 -30.51 9.39
N LYS A 424 -11.62 -31.56 9.51
CA LYS A 424 -12.08 -32.94 9.37
C LYS A 424 -13.37 -33.07 10.17
N SER A 425 -14.47 -33.24 9.45
CA SER A 425 -15.78 -33.26 10.05
C SER A 425 -15.77 -34.33 11.12
N ALA A 426 -16.08 -33.93 12.36
CA ALA A 426 -16.32 -34.86 13.46
C ALA A 426 -17.47 -35.84 13.14
N ALA A 427 -18.16 -35.69 12.01
CA ALA A 427 -19.12 -36.67 11.48
C ALA A 427 -18.49 -37.99 11.03
N ALA A 428 -17.19 -38.05 10.71
CA ALA A 428 -16.55 -39.31 10.29
C ALA A 428 -16.22 -40.26 11.47
N LEU A 429 -16.32 -39.80 12.73
CA LEU A 429 -16.10 -40.62 13.92
C LEU A 429 -17.39 -41.20 14.51
N VAL A 430 -18.56 -40.73 14.08
CA VAL A 430 -19.87 -41.27 14.52
C VAL A 430 -20.32 -42.46 13.67
N LEU A 431 -19.91 -42.52 12.40
CA LEU A 431 -20.21 -43.64 11.49
C LEU A 431 -19.24 -44.83 11.61
N ALA A 432 -18.18 -44.71 12.43
CA ALA A 432 -17.27 -45.82 12.76
C ALA A 432 -17.61 -46.48 14.11
N GLN A 433 -18.68 -46.03 14.77
CA GLN A 433 -19.17 -46.58 16.04
C GLN A 433 -20.66 -46.98 16.02
N SER A 434 -21.28 -47.02 14.83
CA SER A 434 -22.65 -47.53 14.63
C SER A 434 -22.65 -48.91 14.00
#